data_AF-W9Z3V6-F1
#
_entry.id   AF-W9Z3V6-F1
#
_cell.length_a   1.000
_cell.length_b   1.000
_cell.length_c   1.000
_cell.angle_alpha   90.00
_cell.angle_beta   90.00
_cell.angle_gamma   90.00
#
_symmetry.space_group_name_H-M   'P 1'
#
loop_
_entity.id
_entity.type
_entity.pdbx_description
1 polymer ?
#
loop_
_entity_poly.entity_id
_entity_poly.type
_entity_poly.pdbx_seq_one_letter_code
_entity_poly.pdbx_strand_id
1 'polypeptide(L)'
;MDISTRQIRVWGESAIDYAFNAISQATKDKSYAYKSTKRLAQDTSIAKNEFGVSPGFHIQDLFYTFGTPATAMRPPQRSLQLAIASFVLKGMSVLEGRKEFPIFGDEGLLVDITAAGAMPSVPDNLNKTRSK
;
A
#
# COMPACT_ATOMS: atom_id res chain seq x y z
N MET A 1 -10.96 -15.49 14.67
CA MET A 1 -9.55 -15.25 14.29
C MET A 1 -8.70 -16.10 15.21
N ASP A 2 -7.91 -17.02 14.68
CA ASP A 2 -7.11 -17.96 15.49
C ASP A 2 -5.83 -17.30 16.05
N ILE A 3 -5.17 -17.95 17.00
CA ILE A 3 -4.00 -17.43 17.72
C ILE A 3 -2.83 -17.10 16.76
N SER A 4 -2.59 -17.92 15.75
CA SER A 4 -1.50 -17.71 14.79
C SER A 4 -1.75 -16.45 13.95
N THR A 5 -2.97 -16.25 13.47
CA THR A 5 -3.35 -15.03 12.74
C THR A 5 -3.21 -13.78 13.63
N ARG A 6 -3.53 -13.87 14.93
CA ARG A 6 -3.36 -12.76 15.88
C ARG A 6 -1.88 -12.45 16.13
N GLN A 7 -1.04 -13.48 16.31
CA GLN A 7 0.41 -13.29 16.48
C GLN A 7 1.03 -12.63 15.27
N ILE A 8 0.73 -13.10 14.06
CA ILE A 8 1.27 -12.52 12.82
C ILE A 8 0.86 -11.05 12.66
N ARG A 9 -0.38 -10.70 13.03
CA ARG A 9 -0.81 -9.29 13.05
C ARG A 9 0.03 -8.45 14.01
N VAL A 10 0.26 -8.93 15.23
CA VAL A 10 1.10 -8.21 16.21
C VAL A 10 2.54 -8.06 15.71
N TRP A 11 3.10 -9.08 15.06
CA TRP A 11 4.41 -8.99 14.43
C TRP A 11 4.44 -7.92 13.33
N GLY A 12 3.44 -7.88 12.44
CA GLY A 12 3.32 -6.83 11.42
C GLY A 12 3.21 -5.42 12.02
N GLU A 13 2.34 -5.24 13.02
CA GLU A 13 2.16 -3.97 13.72
C GLU A 13 3.48 -3.49 14.38
N SER A 14 4.19 -4.40 15.04
CA SER A 14 5.41 -4.07 15.78
C SER A 14 6.64 -3.82 14.87
N ALA A 15 6.82 -4.62 13.82
CA ALA A 15 8.01 -4.58 12.99
C ALA A 15 7.91 -3.59 11.82
N ILE A 16 6.71 -3.41 11.26
CA ILE A 16 6.50 -2.61 10.05
C ILE A 16 5.79 -1.31 10.41
N ASP A 17 4.61 -1.38 11.03
CA ASP A 17 3.77 -0.19 11.20
C ASP A 17 4.40 0.81 12.19
N TYR A 18 5.05 0.33 13.26
CA TYR A 18 5.73 1.21 14.21
C TYR A 18 6.95 1.90 13.59
N ALA A 19 7.79 1.16 12.85
CA ALA A 19 8.94 1.72 12.15
C ALA A 19 8.50 2.71 11.07
N PHE A 20 7.45 2.38 10.32
CA PHE A 20 6.83 3.25 9.35
C PHE A 20 6.35 4.55 10.00
N ASN A 21 5.63 4.48 11.13
CA ASN A 21 5.17 5.65 11.85
C ASN A 21 6.33 6.52 12.37
N ALA A 22 7.41 5.91 12.89
CA ALA A 22 8.58 6.67 13.31
C ALA A 22 9.25 7.41 12.14
N ILE A 23 9.40 6.74 10.99
CA ILE A 23 9.96 7.33 9.77
C ILE A 23 9.03 8.41 9.22
N SER A 24 7.71 8.22 9.27
CA SER A 24 6.74 9.19 8.75
C SER A 24 6.78 10.50 9.54
N GLN A 25 7.00 10.45 10.86
CA GLN A 25 7.22 11.65 11.67
C GLN A 25 8.49 12.40 11.25
N ALA A 26 9.58 11.69 10.95
CA ALA A 26 10.84 12.31 10.51
C ALA A 26 10.78 12.85 9.07
N THR A 27 9.94 12.25 8.22
CA THR A 27 9.79 12.58 6.79
C THR A 27 8.49 13.33 6.49
N LYS A 28 7.95 14.00 7.52
CA LYS A 28 6.73 14.75 7.46
C LYS A 28 6.73 15.72 6.26
N ASP A 29 5.58 15.77 5.58
CA ASP A 29 5.30 16.57 4.38
C ASP A 29 6.19 16.29 3.15
N LYS A 30 7.04 15.25 3.21
CA LYS A 30 7.96 14.85 2.14
C LYS A 30 7.86 13.36 1.78
N SER A 31 6.86 12.68 2.35
CA SER A 31 6.65 11.25 2.18
C SER A 31 5.34 10.95 1.49
N TYR A 32 5.35 9.87 0.72
CA TYR A 32 4.17 9.27 0.09
C TYR A 32 4.01 7.88 0.68
N ALA A 33 2.76 7.47 0.91
CA ALA A 33 2.47 6.19 1.53
C ALA A 33 1.36 5.46 0.78
N TYR A 34 1.46 4.14 0.72
CA TYR A 34 0.37 3.31 0.25
C TYR A 34 0.22 2.07 1.11
N LYS A 35 -0.97 1.47 1.04
CA LYS A 35 -1.22 0.12 1.51
C LYS A 35 -1.72 -0.75 0.37
N SER A 36 -1.40 -2.03 0.42
CA SER A 36 -1.96 -3.03 -0.49
C SER A 36 -3.10 -3.76 0.22
N THR A 37 -4.34 -3.60 -0.25
CA THR A 37 -5.48 -4.32 0.32
C THR A 37 -6.01 -5.41 -0.60
N LYS A 38 -6.38 -6.53 0.04
CA LYS A 38 -7.29 -7.53 -0.53
C LYS A 38 -8.69 -6.97 -0.41
N ARG A 39 -9.16 -6.23 -1.40
CA ARG A 39 -10.60 -5.99 -1.49
C ARG A 39 -11.24 -7.33 -1.83
N LEU A 40 -12.06 -7.87 -0.93
CA LEU A 40 -12.94 -9.00 -1.23
C LEU A 40 -13.77 -8.57 -2.45
N ALA A 41 -13.43 -9.06 -3.64
CA ALA A 41 -14.39 -9.00 -4.73
C ALA A 41 -15.62 -9.76 -4.23
N GLN A 42 -16.80 -9.13 -4.28
CA GLN A 42 -18.08 -9.81 -4.06
C GLN A 42 -18.30 -10.96 -5.06
N ASP A 43 -17.42 -11.12 -6.04
CA ASP A 43 -17.42 -12.20 -7.02
C ASP A 43 -16.23 -13.15 -6.82
N THR A 44 -16.53 -14.35 -6.35
CA THR A 44 -15.59 -15.29 -5.71
C THR A 44 -14.75 -16.15 -6.66
N SER A 45 -14.67 -15.86 -7.96
CA SER A 45 -13.99 -16.75 -8.91
C SER A 45 -12.65 -16.26 -9.48
N ILE A 46 -12.32 -14.96 -9.45
CA ILE A 46 -11.09 -14.45 -10.13
C ILE A 46 -10.14 -13.64 -9.21
N ALA A 47 -10.58 -13.07 -8.09
CA ALA A 47 -9.78 -12.11 -7.31
C ALA A 47 -9.14 -12.64 -6.02
N LYS A 48 -9.17 -13.95 -5.73
CA LYS A 48 -8.91 -14.43 -4.36
C LYS A 48 -7.47 -14.28 -3.85
N ASN A 49 -6.45 -14.14 -4.70
CA ASN A 49 -5.07 -14.28 -4.24
C ASN A 49 -4.04 -13.25 -4.75
N GLU A 50 -4.44 -12.29 -5.59
CA GLU A 50 -3.43 -11.58 -6.37
C GLU A 50 -2.93 -10.28 -5.73
N PHE A 51 -3.79 -9.50 -5.07
CA PHE A 51 -3.35 -8.24 -4.47
C PHE A 51 -3.93 -8.06 -3.07
N GLY A 52 -3.05 -8.01 -2.07
CA GLY A 52 -3.33 -7.73 -0.68
C GLY A 52 -2.56 -8.64 0.27
N VAL A 53 -1.97 -7.99 1.27
CA VAL A 53 -1.10 -8.57 2.30
C VAL A 53 -1.88 -9.61 3.08
N SER A 54 -1.73 -10.88 2.72
CA SER A 54 -2.08 -11.97 3.63
C SER A 54 -1.15 -11.84 4.84
N PRO A 55 -1.64 -11.98 6.08
CA PRO A 55 -0.77 -12.05 7.25
C PRO A 55 0.37 -13.07 6.97
N GLY A 56 1.62 -12.60 6.99
CA GLY A 56 2.81 -13.43 6.71
C GLY A 56 3.40 -13.33 5.30
N PHE A 57 2.83 -12.53 4.39
CA PHE A 57 3.37 -12.31 3.04
C PHE A 57 3.71 -10.83 2.81
N HIS A 58 5.00 -10.47 2.88
CA HIS A 58 5.49 -9.07 2.84
C HIS A 58 6.12 -8.65 1.51
N ILE A 59 5.93 -9.40 0.42
CA ILE A 59 6.66 -9.21 -0.85
C ILE A 59 5.77 -9.15 -2.10
N GLN A 60 4.44 -9.10 -1.91
CA GLN A 60 3.50 -9.27 -3.02
C GLN A 60 3.52 -8.07 -3.97
N ASP A 61 3.70 -6.88 -3.43
CA ASP A 61 3.94 -5.62 -4.16
C ASP A 61 5.18 -5.67 -5.05
N LEU A 62 6.20 -6.48 -4.72
CA LEU A 62 7.41 -6.63 -5.55
C LEU A 62 7.09 -7.17 -6.95
N PHE A 63 6.15 -8.12 -7.05
CA PHE A 63 5.72 -8.64 -8.36
C PHE A 63 5.11 -7.53 -9.23
N TYR A 64 4.34 -6.63 -8.63
CA TYR A 64 3.69 -5.52 -9.33
C TYR A 64 4.64 -4.32 -9.52
N THR A 65 5.71 -4.23 -8.74
CA THR A 65 6.72 -3.18 -8.89
C THR A 65 7.73 -3.56 -9.97
N PHE A 66 8.30 -4.76 -9.90
CA PHE A 66 9.43 -5.19 -10.72
C PHE A 66 9.06 -6.17 -11.83
N GLY A 67 7.83 -6.70 -11.83
CA GLY A 67 7.38 -7.62 -12.87
C GLY A 67 7.35 -6.96 -14.24
N THR A 68 7.77 -7.71 -15.26
CA THR A 68 7.58 -7.32 -16.66
C THR A 68 6.13 -7.61 -17.04
N PRO A 69 5.37 -6.66 -17.59
CA PRO A 69 3.98 -6.91 -17.98
C PRO A 69 3.91 -7.94 -19.10
N ALA A 70 3.10 -8.99 -18.91
CA ALA A 70 2.76 -9.93 -19.98
C ALA A 70 1.63 -9.32 -20.83
N THR A 71 1.97 -8.79 -22.01
CA THR A 71 1.08 -8.24 -23.06
C THR A 71 0.25 -7.00 -22.66
N ALA A 72 -0.32 -6.94 -21.45
CA ALA A 72 -1.00 -5.80 -20.88
C ALA A 72 -0.68 -5.66 -19.38
N MET A 73 -0.37 -4.43 -18.96
CA MET A 73 -0.04 -4.13 -17.57
C MET A 73 -1.28 -4.20 -16.68
N ARG A 74 -1.20 -4.93 -15.57
CA ARG A 74 -2.32 -5.02 -14.60
C ARG A 74 -2.51 -3.65 -13.89
N PRO A 75 -3.73 -3.28 -13.49
CA PRO A 75 -3.98 -1.99 -12.82
C PRO A 75 -3.10 -1.68 -11.58
N PRO A 76 -2.84 -2.63 -10.65
CA PRO A 76 -1.94 -2.37 -9.52
C PRO A 76 -0.49 -2.14 -9.97
N GLN A 77 -0.04 -2.89 -10.98
CA GLN A 77 1.30 -2.74 -11.57
C GLN A 77 1.46 -1.38 -12.22
N ARG A 78 0.46 -0.95 -13.00
CA ARG A 78 0.46 0.38 -13.62
C ARG A 78 0.48 1.49 -12.58
N SER A 79 -0.32 1.37 -11.52
CA SER A 79 -0.36 2.35 -10.43
C SER A 79 0.99 2.46 -9.72
N LEU A 80 1.59 1.33 -9.32
CA LEU A 80 2.87 1.31 -8.59
C LEU A 80 4.04 1.78 -9.46
N GLN A 81 4.16 1.24 -10.67
CA GLN A 81 5.27 1.60 -11.57
C GLN A 81 5.20 3.07 -11.98
N LEU A 82 4.00 3.61 -12.23
CA LEU A 82 3.83 5.04 -12.52
C LEU A 82 4.21 5.92 -11.33
N ALA A 83 3.72 5.60 -10.13
CA ALA A 83 4.03 6.36 -8.92
C ALA A 83 5.54 6.38 -8.63
N ILE A 84 6.19 5.21 -8.70
CA ILE A 84 7.64 5.09 -8.47
C ILE A 84 8.44 5.80 -9.57
N ALA A 85 8.11 5.59 -10.84
CA ALA A 85 8.84 6.22 -11.95
C ALA A 85 8.71 7.75 -11.92
N SER A 86 7.53 8.28 -11.62
CA SER A 86 7.32 9.73 -11.50
C SER A 86 8.08 10.33 -10.32
N PHE A 87 8.10 9.65 -9.17
CA PHE A 87 8.92 10.07 -8.04
C PHE A 87 10.40 10.15 -8.40
N VAL A 88 10.94 9.11 -9.04
CA VAL A 88 12.35 9.09 -9.47
C VAL A 88 12.66 10.21 -10.47
N LEU A 89 11.76 10.46 -11.42
CA LEU A 89 12.00 11.43 -12.49
C LEU A 89 11.74 12.89 -12.09
N LYS A 90 10.82 13.13 -11.15
CA LYS A 90 10.28 14.48 -10.87
C LYS A 90 10.29 14.85 -9.39
N GLY A 91 10.68 13.93 -8.51
CA GLY A 91 10.55 14.09 -7.06
C GLY A 91 9.11 14.03 -6.53
N MET A 92 8.13 13.71 -7.38
CA MET A 92 6.72 13.67 -7.03
C MET A 92 6.05 12.43 -7.59
N SER A 93 5.36 11.68 -6.72
CA SER A 93 4.55 10.53 -7.11
C SER A 93 3.23 10.98 -7.74
N VAL A 94 2.84 10.33 -8.85
CA VAL A 94 1.54 10.56 -9.50
C VAL A 94 0.81 9.25 -9.78
N LEU A 95 -0.52 9.34 -9.84
CA LEU A 95 -1.43 8.27 -10.22
C LEU A 95 -1.90 8.42 -11.67
N GLU A 96 -2.62 7.40 -12.14
CA GLU A 96 -3.26 7.45 -13.45
C GLU A 96 -4.17 8.68 -13.60
N GLY A 97 -4.22 9.22 -14.83
CA GLY A 97 -4.92 10.48 -15.10
C GLY A 97 -4.20 11.72 -14.55
N ARG A 98 -2.91 11.60 -14.17
CA ARG A 98 -2.09 12.69 -13.59
C ARG A 98 -2.66 13.23 -12.27
N LYS A 99 -3.40 12.41 -11.54
CA LYS A 99 -3.83 12.74 -10.18
C LYS A 99 -2.60 12.70 -9.27
N GLU A 100 -2.45 13.70 -8.42
CA GLU A 100 -1.35 13.73 -7.47
C GLU A 100 -1.52 12.64 -6.43
N PHE A 101 -0.40 12.00 -6.10
CA PHE A 101 -0.35 11.11 -4.96
C PHE A 101 -0.35 11.97 -3.69
N PRO A 102 -1.24 11.74 -2.72
CA PRO A 102 -1.30 12.56 -1.52
C PRO A 102 -0.01 12.45 -0.72
N ILE A 103 0.48 13.57 -0.24
CA ILE A 103 1.54 13.61 0.77
C ILE A 103 0.96 13.02 2.05
N PHE A 104 1.70 12.09 2.68
CA PHE A 104 1.22 11.41 3.88
C PHE A 104 0.91 12.38 5.01
N GLY A 105 1.86 13.29 5.28
CA GLY A 105 1.66 14.45 6.16
C GLY A 105 1.08 14.11 7.55
N ASP A 106 0.52 15.12 8.21
CA ASP A 106 -0.19 14.93 9.50
C ASP A 106 -1.55 14.25 9.33
N GLU A 107 -2.17 14.42 8.16
CA GLU A 107 -3.48 13.88 7.85
C GLU A 107 -3.45 12.35 7.66
N GLY A 108 -2.26 11.77 7.51
CA GLY A 108 -2.07 10.34 7.32
C GLY A 108 -2.70 9.84 6.02
N LEU A 109 -2.73 10.69 4.99
CA LEU A 109 -3.34 10.36 3.71
C LEU A 109 -2.45 9.40 2.95
N LEU A 110 -2.96 8.21 2.66
CA LEU A 110 -2.26 7.21 1.86
C LEU A 110 -3.06 6.85 0.61
N VAL A 111 -2.48 6.04 -0.28
CA VAL A 111 -3.21 5.44 -1.40
C VAL A 111 -3.49 3.98 -1.10
N ASP A 112 -4.71 3.52 -1.39
CA ASP A 112 -5.03 2.10 -1.32
C ASP A 112 -4.82 1.49 -2.71
N ILE A 113 -3.78 0.66 -2.85
CA ILE A 113 -3.54 -0.08 -4.08
C ILE A 113 -4.34 -1.37 -3.99
N THR A 114 -5.25 -1.56 -4.94
CA THR A 114 -6.15 -2.71 -5.00
C THR A 114 -6.01 -3.43 -6.33
N ALA A 115 -6.68 -4.58 -6.51
CA ALA A 115 -6.77 -5.25 -7.81
C ALA A 115 -7.31 -4.35 -8.94
N ALA A 116 -8.12 -3.33 -8.60
CA ALA A 116 -8.64 -2.35 -9.55
C ALA A 116 -7.68 -1.17 -9.81
N GLY A 117 -6.52 -1.14 -9.16
CA GLY A 117 -5.55 -0.04 -9.21
C GLY A 117 -5.61 0.86 -7.97
N ALA A 118 -4.99 2.02 -8.06
CA ALA A 118 -4.94 3.02 -7.00
C ALA A 118 -6.32 3.63 -6.73
N MET A 119 -6.74 3.57 -5.47
CA MET A 119 -7.94 4.22 -4.95
C MET A 119 -7.55 5.24 -3.87
N PRO A 120 -8.30 6.35 -3.74
CA PRO A 120 -8.16 7.23 -2.58
C PRO A 120 -8.36 6.43 -1.30
N SER A 121 -7.44 6.52 -0.35
CA SER A 121 -7.64 5.85 0.94
C SER A 121 -8.51 6.69 1.87
N VAL A 122 -9.17 6.01 2.79
CA VAL A 122 -9.75 6.59 4.01
C VAL A 122 -8.61 6.69 5.03
N PRO A 123 -8.52 7.76 5.85
CA PRO A 123 -7.45 7.93 6.84
C PRO A 123 -7.20 6.65 7.63
N ASP A 124 -5.92 6.28 7.71
CA ASP A 124 -5.52 5.06 8.39
C ASP A 124 -5.65 5.29 9.89
N ASN A 125 -6.76 4.78 10.45
CA ASN A 125 -6.93 4.68 11.90
C ASN A 125 -6.03 3.57 12.43
N LEU A 126 -4.71 3.69 12.24
CA LEU A 126 -3.72 2.97 13.02
C LEU A 126 -4.13 3.17 14.49
N ASN A 127 -4.24 2.09 15.23
CA ASN A 127 -4.72 2.14 16.61
C ASN A 127 -3.66 2.80 17.48
N LYS A 128 -3.61 4.15 17.46
CA LYS A 128 -2.58 5.02 18.08
C LYS A 128 -2.39 4.75 19.57
N THR A 129 -3.34 4.10 20.23
CA THR A 129 -3.28 3.66 21.63
C THR A 129 -2.25 2.56 21.90
N ARG A 130 -1.79 1.81 20.89
CA ARG A 130 -0.77 0.75 21.05
C ARG A 130 0.64 1.16 20.65
N SER A 131 0.82 2.33 20.05
CA SER A 131 2.10 2.82 19.52
C SER A 131 2.66 3.98 20.35
N LYS A 132 2.38 4.03 21.66
CA LYS A 132 2.99 4.99 22.57
C LYS A 132 4.41 4.59 22.93
#